data_AF-A0A4U9WGT2-F1
#
_entry.id   AF-A0A4U9WGT2-F1
#
_cell.length_a   1.000
_cell.length_b   1.000
_cell.length_c   1.000
_cell.angle_alpha   90.00
_cell.angle_beta   90.00
_cell.angle_gamma   90.00
#
_symmetry.space_group_name_H-M   'P 1'
#
loop_
_entity.id
_entity.type
_entity.pdbx_description
1 polymer ?
#
loop_
_entity_poly.entity_id
_entity_poly.type
_entity_poly.pdbx_seq_one_letter_code
_entity_poly.pdbx_strand_id
1 'polypeptide(L)' 'MIYWASMGKSYQEIALILGIKLTTVKYHIGNVVKKLGVTNAKHAIRLGVELKLIRPVLSERE' A
#
# COMPACT_ATOMS: atom_id res chain seq x y z
N MET A 1 1.54 2.50 -2.62
CA MET A 1 1.69 2.55 -1.15
C MET A 1 1.47 1.18 -0.51
N ILE A 2 0.33 0.54 -0.75
CA ILE A 2 0.08 -0.82 -0.24
C ILE A 2 1.09 -1.86 -0.74
N TYR A 3 1.60 -1.74 -1.97
CA TYR A 3 2.70 -2.58 -2.47
C TYR A 3 3.96 -2.51 -1.59
N TRP A 4 4.42 -1.31 -1.25
CA TRP A 4 5.59 -1.17 -0.38
C TRP A 4 5.31 -1.69 1.04
N ALA A 5 4.09 -1.48 1.54
CA ALA A 5 3.66 -2.04 2.82
C ALA A 5 3.59 -3.57 2.79
N SER A 6 3.20 -4.19 1.67
CA SER A 6 3.23 -5.65 1.50
C SER A 6 4.66 -6.19 1.41
N MET A 7 5.60 -5.39 0.95
CA MET A 7 7.04 -5.66 1.00
C MET A 7 7.67 -5.44 2.40
N GLY A 8 6.88 -5.14 3.42
CA GLY A 8 7.35 -4.94 4.79
C GLY A 8 7.92 -3.56 5.11
N LYS A 9 7.76 -2.57 4.20
CA LYS A 9 8.23 -1.20 4.45
C LYS A 9 7.36 -0.49 5.48
N SER A 10 8.00 0.20 6.41
CA SER A 10 7.35 1.10 7.36
C SER A 10 6.77 2.33 6.66
N TYR A 11 5.82 3.01 7.30
CA TYR A 11 5.23 4.22 6.71
C TYR A 11 6.27 5.35 6.55
N GLN A 12 7.30 5.40 7.40
CA GLN A 12 8.42 6.34 7.24
C GLN A 12 9.27 5.99 6.01
N GLU A 13 9.61 4.73 5.78
CA GLU A 13 10.32 4.32 4.57
C GLU A 13 9.50 4.58 3.31
N ILE A 14 8.18 4.33 3.34
CA ILE A 14 7.30 4.60 2.21
C ILE A 14 7.23 6.11 1.91
N ALA A 15 7.17 6.94 2.95
CA ALA A 15 7.22 8.39 2.81
C ALA A 15 8.53 8.83 2.16
N LEU A 16 9.66 8.26 2.57
CA LEU A 16 10.98 8.54 2.00
C LEU A 16 11.10 8.09 0.54
N ILE A 17 10.68 6.86 0.21
CA ILE A 17 10.72 6.30 -1.15
C ILE A 17 9.87 7.13 -2.12
N LEU A 18 8.72 7.62 -1.67
CA LEU A 18 7.78 8.37 -2.50
C LEU A 18 7.98 9.89 -2.45
N GLY A 19 8.89 10.39 -1.59
CA GLY A 19 9.13 11.84 -1.43
C GLY A 19 7.93 12.61 -0.87
N ILE A 20 7.06 11.98 -0.06
CA ILE A 20 5.85 12.59 0.49
C ILE A 20 5.86 12.60 2.02
N LYS A 21 4.99 13.42 2.63
CA LYS A 21 4.86 13.47 4.09
C LYS A 21 4.26 12.17 4.65
N LEU A 22 4.67 11.80 5.86
CA LEU A 22 4.13 10.63 6.59
C LEU A 22 2.60 10.70 6.78
N THR A 23 2.07 11.90 7.00
CA THR A 23 0.62 12.14 7.12
C THR A 23 -0.12 11.78 5.84
N THR A 24 0.47 12.07 4.68
CA THR A 24 -0.07 11.70 3.37
C THR A 24 -0.10 10.18 3.20
N VAL A 25 0.95 9.47 3.62
CA VAL A 25 0.96 7.99 3.61
C VAL A 25 -0.19 7.43 4.46
N LYS A 26 -0.37 7.93 5.68
CA LYS A 26 -1.47 7.52 6.58
C LYS A 26 -2.84 7.79 5.96
N TYR A 27 -3.03 8.96 5.36
CA TYR A 27 -4.27 9.34 4.68
C TYR A 27 -4.61 8.38 3.54
N HIS A 28 -3.65 8.07 2.66
CA HIS A 28 -3.89 7.15 1.56
C HIS A 28 -4.15 5.72 2.03
N ILE A 29 -3.43 5.21 3.03
CA ILE A 29 -3.69 3.88 3.59
C ILE A 29 -5.08 3.82 4.22
N GLY A 30 -5.49 4.84 4.98
CA GLY A 30 -6.85 4.93 5.53
C GLY A 30 -7.92 4.92 4.44
N ASN A 31 -7.69 5.64 3.34
CA ASN A 31 -8.59 5.62 2.19
C ASN A 31 -8.66 4.25 1.51
N VAL A 32 -7.54 3.52 1.38
CA VAL A 32 -7.59 2.18 0.79
C VAL A 32 -8.31 1.20 1.72
N VAL A 33 -8.05 1.25 3.02
CA VAL A 33 -8.75 0.44 4.03
C VAL A 33 -10.27 0.67 3.94
N LYS A 34 -10.70 1.94 3.85
CA LYS A 34 -12.11 2.31 3.66
C LYS A 34 -12.69 1.79 2.35
N LYS A 35 -11.96 1.93 1.23
CA LYS A 35 -12.40 1.48 -0.10
C LYS A 35 -12.49 -0.05 -0.20
N LEU A 36 -11.63 -0.77 0.50
CA LEU A 36 -11.63 -2.23 0.55
C LEU A 36 -12.59 -2.80 1.60
N GLY A 37 -13.26 -1.96 2.39
CA GLY A 37 -14.19 -2.41 3.43
C GLY A 37 -13.52 -3.20 4.57
N VAL A 38 -12.20 -3.02 4.76
CA VAL A 38 -11.42 -3.72 5.79
C VAL A 38 -11.13 -2.79 6.97
N THR A 39 -10.65 -3.35 8.09
CA THR A 39 -10.39 -2.60 9.33
C THR A 39 -8.93 -2.21 9.51
N ASN A 40 -8.00 -2.86 8.81
CA ASN A 40 -6.59 -2.67 9.03
C ASN A 40 -5.75 -2.83 7.75
N ALA A 41 -4.55 -2.26 7.77
CA ALA A 41 -3.65 -2.28 6.61
C ALA A 41 -3.15 -3.69 6.26
N LYS A 42 -2.99 -4.60 7.23
CA LYS A 42 -2.57 -5.99 6.96
C LYS A 42 -3.65 -6.77 6.21
N HIS A 43 -4.91 -6.57 6.58
CA HIS A 43 -6.08 -7.12 5.91
C HIS A 43 -6.22 -6.50 4.52
N ALA A 44 -6.02 -5.18 4.39
CA ALA A 44 -5.98 -4.51 3.09
C ALA A 44 -4.89 -5.07 2.17
N ILE A 45 -3.71 -5.40 2.70
CA ILE A 45 -2.63 -6.06 1.96
C ILE A 45 -3.09 -7.44 1.49
N ARG A 46 -3.60 -8.28 2.40
CA ARG A 46 -4.05 -9.63 2.05
C ARG A 46 -5.14 -9.62 0.99
N LEU A 47 -6.19 -8.83 1.19
CA LEU A 47 -7.29 -8.70 0.24
C LEU A 47 -6.79 -8.09 -1.09
N GLY A 48 -5.86 -7.13 -1.04
CA GLY A 48 -5.23 -6.58 -2.23
C GLY A 48 -4.42 -7.60 -3.05
N VAL A 49 -3.79 -8.58 -2.40
CA VAL A 49 -3.15 -9.73 -3.07
C VAL A 49 -4.19 -10.67 -3.67
N GLU A 50 -5.21 -11.05 -2.89
CA GLU A 50 -6.28 -11.96 -3.33
C GLU A 50 -7.04 -11.40 -4.54
N LEU A 51 -7.30 -10.10 -4.56
CA LEU A 51 -7.94 -9.39 -5.66
C LEU A 51 -6.99 -9.04 -6.83
N LYS A 52 -5.71 -9.45 -6.75
CA LYS A 52 -4.66 -9.13 -7.74
C LYS A 52 -4.51 -7.61 -8.02
N LEU A 53 -4.85 -6.78 -7.04
CA LEU A 53 -4.72 -5.31 -7.09
C LEU A 53 -3.28 -4.86 -6.80
N ILE A 54 -2.54 -5.68 -6.06
CA ILE A 54 -1.11 -5.47 -5.80
C ILE A 54 -0.33 -6.18 -6.89
N ARG A 55 0.08 -5.42 -7.91
CA ARG A 55 1.00 -5.93 -8.94
C ARG A 55 2.43 -5.51 -8.60
N PRO A 56 3.42 -6.40 -8.75
CA PRO A 56 4.81 -5.98 -8.73
C PRO A 56 5.03 -5.01 -9.89
N VAL A 57 5.66 -3.87 -9.58
CA VAL A 57 5.96 -2.77 -10.54
C VAL A 57 6.90 -3.25 -11.68
N LEU A 58 7.41 -4.48 -11.63
CA LEU A 58 8.30 -5.08 -12.62
C LEU A 58 7.59 -5.73 -13.84
N SER A 59 6.27 -5.64 -13.96
CA SER A 59 5.53 -6.30 -15.06
C SER A 59 5.42 -5.51 -16.37
N GLU A 60 6.06 -4.35 -16.51
CA GLU A 60 6.04 -3.56 -17.77
C GLU A 60 7.45 -3.36 -18.35
N ARG A 61 8.13 -4.47 -18.63
CA ARG A 61 9.21 -4.52 -19.60
C ARG A 61 8.96 -5.71 -20.52
N GLU A 62 7.99 -5.53 -21.42
CA GLU A 62 7.95 -6.25 -22.70
C GLU A 62 8.60 -5.35 -23.76
#